data_AF-A0A8S0GZP9-F1
#
_entry.id   AF-A0A8S0GZP9-F1
#
_cell.length_a   1.000
_cell.length_b   1.000
_cell.length_c   1.000
_cell.angle_alpha   90.00
_cell.angle_beta   90.00
_cell.angle_gamma   90.00
#
_symmetry.space_group_name_H-M   'P 1'
#
loop_
_entity.id
_entity.type
_entity.pdbx_description
1 polymer ?
#
loop_
_entity_poly.entity_id
_entity_poly.type
_entity_poly.pdbx_seq_one_letter_code
_entity_poly.pdbx_strand_id
1 'polypeptide(L)' 'MIAFIADGRLDISPLVTGRIQLEEIVGQGFEELVNNKEHNVKIIVSPGQLRRS' A
#
# COMPACT_ATOMS: atom_id res chain seq x y z
N MET A 1 17.79 5.14 0.17
CA MET A 1 16.67 4.26 -0.23
C MET A 1 15.79 4.92 -1.29
N ILE A 2 15.10 6.04 -1.00
CA ILE A 2 14.20 6.72 -1.95
C ILE A 2 14.89 7.03 -3.29
N ALA A 3 16.13 7.54 -3.27
CA ALA A 3 16.90 7.80 -4.49
C ALA A 3 17.13 6.55 -5.35
N PHE A 4 17.36 5.37 -4.75
CA PHE A 4 17.52 4.13 -5.51
C PHE A 4 16.21 3.62 -6.11
N ILE A 5 15.07 3.91 -5.45
CA ILE A 5 13.75 3.61 -6.01
C ILE A 5 13.46 4.57 -7.18
N ALA A 6 13.74 5.87 -7.01
CA ALA A 6 13.57 6.87 -8.05
C ALA A 6 14.45 6.61 -9.28
N ASP A 7 15.68 6.14 -9.06
CA ASP A 7 16.62 5.77 -10.12
C ASP A 7 16.36 4.37 -10.72
N GLY A 8 15.29 3.68 -10.29
CA GLY A 8 14.92 2.34 -10.80
C GLY A 8 15.86 1.20 -10.39
N ARG A 9 16.80 1.47 -9.48
CA ARG A 9 17.78 0.48 -8.97
C ARG A 9 17.21 -0.44 -7.89
N LEU A 10 16.04 -0.09 -7.35
CA LEU A 10 15.31 -0.89 -6.37
C LEU A 10 13.83 -0.89 -6.72
N ASP A 11 13.32 -2.03 -7.21
CA ASP A 11 11.89 -2.23 -7.39
C ASP A 11 11.24 -2.71 -6.08
N ILE A 12 10.35 -1.88 -5.54
CA ILE A 12 9.59 -2.19 -4.32
C ILE A 12 8.18 -2.69 -4.63
N SER A 13 7.77 -2.72 -5.89
CA SER A 13 6.44 -3.15 -6.32
C SER A 13 6.06 -4.54 -5.79
N PRO A 14 6.99 -5.54 -5.72
CA PRO A 14 6.68 -6.87 -5.19
C PRO A 14 6.32 -6.90 -3.70
N LEU A 15 6.68 -5.85 -2.94
CA LEU A 15 6.33 -5.77 -1.52
C LEU A 15 4.88 -5.31 -1.32
N VAL A 16 4.25 -4.73 -2.33
CA VAL A 16 2.86 -4.25 -2.26
C VAL A 16 1.91 -5.42 -2.54
N THR A 17 1.27 -5.91 -1.49
CA THR A 17 0.33 -7.03 -1.53
C THR A 17 -1.13 -6.59 -1.59
N GLY A 18 -1.42 -5.31 -1.32
CA GLY A 18 -2.77 -4.76 -1.39
C GLY A 18 -2.82 -3.29 -1.79
N ARG A 19 -3.92 -2.90 -2.45
CA ARG A 19 -4.28 -1.51 -2.76
C ARG A 19 -5.75 -1.31 -2.45
N ILE A 20 -6.06 -0.36 -1.59
CA ILE A 20 -7.42 -0.13 -1.09
C ILE A 20 -7.76 1.37 -1.08
N GLN A 21 -9.05 1.66 -1.03
CA GLN A 21 -9.54 3.01 -0.81
C GLN A 21 -9.58 3.34 0.69
N LEU A 22 -9.65 4.63 1.04
CA LEU A 22 -9.64 5.08 2.43
C LEU A 22 -10.83 4.54 3.23
N GLU A 23 -11.97 4.35 2.58
CA GLU A 23 -13.19 3.83 3.21
C GLU A 23 -13.01 2.39 3.69
N GLU A 24 -12.02 1.67 3.17
CA GLU A 24 -11.75 0.26 3.45
C GLU A 24 -10.65 0.06 4.51
N ILE A 25 -10.04 1.15 5.01
CA ILE A 25 -8.80 1.11 5.81
C ILE A 25 -8.90 0.27 7.08
N VAL A 26 -10.07 0.18 7.71
CA VAL A 26 -10.26 -0.58 8.95
C VAL A 26 -10.22 -2.08 8.65
N GLY A 27 -11.16 -2.57 7.83
CA GLY A 27 -11.29 -4.01 7.55
C GLY A 27 -10.18 -4.54 6.63
N GLN A 28 -10.03 -3.95 5.44
CA GLN A 28 -9.07 -4.45 4.45
C GLN A 28 -7.64 -3.91 4.66
N GLY A 29 -7.44 -2.97 5.59
CA GLY A 29 -6.13 -2.45 5.95
C GLY A 29 -5.64 -3.02 7.29
N PHE A 30 -6.19 -2.52 8.39
CA PHE A 30 -5.69 -2.85 9.72
C PHE A 30 -6.04 -4.27 10.18
N GLU A 31 -7.29 -4.70 10.06
CA GLU A 31 -7.70 -6.05 10.48
C GLU A 31 -7.00 -7.13 9.66
N GLU A 32 -6.90 -6.92 8.35
CA GLU A 32 -6.17 -7.78 7.42
C GLU A 32 -4.68 -7.93 7.82
N LEU A 33 -4.02 -6.84 8.20
CA LEU A 33 -2.64 -6.87 8.71
C LEU A 33 -2.51 -7.52 10.08
N VAL A 34 -3.54 -7.51 10.92
CA VAL A 34 -3.51 -8.19 12.22
C VAL A 34 -3.69 -9.69 12.07
N ASN A 35 -4.60 -10.12 11.19
CA ASN A 35 -5.03 -11.50 11.08
C ASN A 35 -4.21 -12.32 10.06
N ASN A 36 -3.67 -11.68 9.01
CA ASN A 36 -3.00 -12.35 7.88
C ASN A 36 -1.57 -11.84 7.65
N LYS A 37 -0.79 -11.68 8.73
CA LYS A 37 0.58 -11.10 8.74
C LYS A 37 1.58 -11.76 7.79
N GLU A 38 1.47 -13.08 7.62
CA GLU A 38 2.36 -13.86 6.76
C GLU A 38 2.13 -13.61 5.26
N HIS A 39 0.90 -13.18 4.90
CA HIS A 39 0.51 -12.96 3.50
C HIS A 39 0.51 -11.48 3.08
N ASN A 40 0.42 -10.55 4.03
CA ASN A 40 0.31 -9.12 3.74
C ASN A 40 1.57 -8.35 4.16
N VAL A 41 2.44 -8.07 3.19
CA VAL A 41 3.72 -7.35 3.41
C VAL A 41 3.51 -5.83 3.41
N LYS A 42 2.67 -5.30 2.52
CA LYS A 42 2.39 -3.85 2.43
C LYS A 42 1.06 -3.59 1.73
N ILE A 43 0.18 -2.81 2.36
CA ILE A 43 -1.07 -2.33 1.78
C ILE A 43 -0.96 -0.81 1.56
N ILE A 44 -1.31 -0.33 0.37
CA ILE A 44 -1.29 1.09 0.02
C ILE A 44 -2.72 1.63 -0.01
N VAL A 45 -2.98 2.70 0.73
CA VAL A 45 -4.29 3.34 0.83
C VAL A 45 -4.32 4.60 -0.02
N SER A 46 -5.33 4.72 -0.88
CA SER A 46 -5.60 5.94 -1.65
C SER A 46 -6.68 6.78 -0.97
N PRO A 47 -6.41 8.04 -0.58
CA PRO A 47 -7.36 8.91 0.14
C PRO A 47 -8.55 9.43 -0.69
N GLY A 48 -8.84 8.80 -1.85
CA GLY A 48 -9.82 9.28 -2.84
C GLY A 48 -9.20 10.08 -3.98
N GLN A 49 -9.96 10.28 -5.06
CA GLN A 49 -9.50 10.99 -6.25
C GLN A 49 -9.23 12.46 -5.88
N LEU A 50 -7.95 12.86 -5.96
CA LEU A 50 -7.57 14.26 -5.87
C LEU A 50 -8.31 15.00 -7.00
N ARG A 51 -9.40 15.70 -6.68
CA ARG A 51 -10.04 16.64 -7.60
C ARG A 51 -9.05 17.78 -7.82
N ARG A 52 -8.20 17.65 -8.84
CA ARG A 52 -7.41 18.76 -9.34
C ARG A 52 -8.38 19.68 -10.08
N SER A 53 -8.80 20.74 -9.40
CA SER A 53 -9.40 21.93 -10.02
C SER A 53 -8.40 22.64 -10.91
#